data_AF-A0A6N8XKX3-F1
#
_entry.id   AF-A0A6N8XKX3-F1
#
_cell.length_a   1.000
_cell.length_b   1.000
_cell.length_c   1.000
_cell.angle_alpha   90.00
_cell.angle_beta   90.00
_cell.angle_gamma   90.00
#
_symmetry.space_group_name_H-M   'P 1'
#
loop_
_entity.id
_entity.type
_entity.pdbx_description
1 polymer ?
#
loop_
_entity_poly.entity_id
_entity_poly.type
_entity_poly.pdbx_seq_one_letter_code
_entity_poly.pdbx_strand_id
1 'polypeptide(L)'
;LRLTEDRVLERQLELIVEDYRRRVDADGEAARPGSAFVTSYRDPRELPPDLVPWALTSPEIGIYEFTEQELHVAVLDTGVAGAARFLAFDVAGIEAPSSEDAMWYSGLTALALLIGLGAMAIGLLIARLSVEPMVRLADIVADVDPERVGESDRERIAAHRFGRNEAGLLANAIERMVTRICAFIERERSFTAAASHELRTPLTVIGGALELLEREEQSERVRHVLERIRSANTDMRSTIGMFLALARESDGRLANSD
;
A
#
# COMPACT_ATOMS: atom_id res chain seq x y z
N LEU A 1 22.97 -41.19 8.57
CA LEU A 1 24.01 -40.16 8.40
C LEU A 1 24.94 -40.10 9.60
N ARG A 2 24.44 -40.10 10.85
CA ARG A 2 25.22 -40.22 12.10
C ARG A 2 26.42 -41.20 12.07
N LEU A 3 26.21 -42.46 11.70
CA LEU A 3 27.30 -43.46 11.64
C LEU A 3 28.49 -43.09 10.72
N THR A 4 28.26 -42.23 9.73
CA THR A 4 29.31 -41.73 8.83
C THR A 4 29.98 -40.48 9.39
N GLU A 5 29.24 -39.66 10.14
CA GLU A 5 29.73 -38.46 10.83
C GLU A 5 30.62 -38.85 12.00
N ASP A 6 30.20 -39.81 12.82
CA ASP A 6 30.97 -40.33 13.97
C ASP A 6 32.34 -40.87 13.54
N ARG A 7 32.38 -41.64 12.43
CA ARG A 7 33.64 -42.18 11.88
C ARG A 7 34.56 -41.09 11.35
N VAL A 8 34.01 -40.00 10.82
CA VAL A 8 34.82 -38.87 10.33
C VAL A 8 35.39 -38.10 11.50
N LEU A 9 34.59 -37.87 12.55
CA LEU A 9 35.04 -37.20 13.78
C LEU A 9 36.10 -38.01 14.51
N GLU A 10 35.90 -39.31 14.69
CA GLU A 10 36.88 -40.22 15.28
C GLU A 10 38.18 -40.22 14.48
N ARG A 11 38.11 -40.30 13.15
CA ARG A 11 39.28 -40.22 12.26
C ARG A 11 40.01 -38.89 12.35
N GLN A 12 39.28 -37.77 12.48
CA GLN A 12 39.88 -36.46 12.66
C GLN A 12 40.54 -36.33 14.03
N LEU A 13 39.93 -36.87 15.08
CA LEU A 13 40.48 -36.88 16.42
C LEU A 13 41.76 -37.70 16.49
N GLU A 14 41.80 -38.89 15.86
CA GLU A 14 43.01 -39.69 15.70
C GLU A 14 44.14 -38.89 15.05
N LEU A 15 43.86 -38.19 13.95
CA LEU A 15 44.84 -37.36 13.24
C LEU A 15 45.35 -36.19 14.10
N ILE A 16 44.46 -35.53 14.84
CA ILE A 16 44.82 -34.44 15.75
C ILE A 16 45.68 -34.94 16.91
N VAL A 17 45.31 -36.08 17.50
CA VAL A 17 46.04 -36.73 18.58
C VAL A 17 47.44 -37.12 18.12
N GLU A 18 47.55 -37.68 16.91
CA GLU A 18 48.84 -38.11 16.36
C GLU A 18 49.74 -36.93 16.00
N ASP A 19 49.18 -35.84 15.44
CA ASP A 19 49.92 -34.60 15.20
C ASP A 19 50.39 -33.95 16.52
N TYR A 20 49.53 -33.92 17.54
CA TYR A 20 49.87 -33.43 18.87
C TYR A 20 51.02 -34.22 19.48
N ARG A 21 50.94 -35.56 19.47
CA ARG A 21 51.99 -36.44 19.99
C ARG A 21 53.32 -36.21 19.27
N ARG A 22 53.31 -36.14 17.94
CA ARG A 22 54.51 -35.89 17.13
C ARG A 22 55.20 -34.58 17.50
N ARG A 23 54.44 -33.52 17.77
CA ARG A 23 54.99 -32.21 18.16
C ARG A 23 55.57 -32.22 19.58
N VAL A 24 54.88 -32.88 20.52
CA VAL A 24 55.37 -33.05 21.90
C VAL A 24 56.68 -33.85 21.90
N ASP A 25 56.78 -34.89 21.09
CA ASP A 25 57.99 -35.73 20.95
C ASP A 25 59.15 -34.99 20.25
N ALA A 26 58.87 -34.11 19.29
CA ALA A 26 59.87 -33.43 18.49
C ALA A 26 60.49 -32.18 19.15
N ASP A 27 59.67 -31.32 19.75
CA ASP A 27 60.11 -30.00 20.24
C ASP A 27 60.13 -29.89 21.77
N GLY A 28 59.63 -30.91 22.50
CA GLY A 28 59.52 -30.89 23.97
C GLY A 28 58.56 -29.83 24.51
N GLU A 29 57.96 -29.04 23.63
CA GLU A 29 56.97 -28.02 23.96
C GLU A 29 55.58 -28.63 23.85
N ALA A 30 54.82 -28.58 24.95
CA ALA A 30 53.40 -28.91 24.99
C ALA A 30 52.58 -27.83 24.25
N ALA A 31 52.80 -27.71 22.93
CA ALA A 31 52.14 -26.72 22.09
C ALA A 31 50.63 -26.96 22.12
N ARG A 32 49.86 -25.91 22.44
CA ARG A 32 48.40 -25.96 22.44
C ARG A 32 47.90 -26.54 21.10
N PRO A 33 46.92 -27.45 21.09
CA PRO A 33 46.34 -27.96 19.86
C PRO A 33 45.85 -26.79 19.01
N GLY A 34 46.23 -26.77 17.73
CA GLY A 34 46.06 -25.62 16.83
C GLY A 34 44.66 -25.49 16.21
N SER A 35 43.61 -26.07 16.79
CA SER A 35 42.25 -26.01 16.23
C SER A 35 41.26 -25.38 17.21
N ALA A 36 40.27 -24.66 16.66
CA ALA A 36 39.24 -23.96 17.44
C ALA A 36 38.28 -24.89 18.20
N PHE A 37 38.33 -26.20 17.92
CA PHE A 37 37.40 -27.20 18.41
C PHE A 37 38.06 -28.21 19.37
N VAL A 38 39.37 -28.09 19.62
CA VAL A 38 40.11 -28.98 20.52
C VAL A 38 40.65 -28.17 21.69
N THR A 39 40.27 -28.58 22.89
CA THR A 39 40.82 -28.02 24.14
C THR A 39 41.70 -29.06 24.81
N SER A 40 42.96 -28.69 25.09
CA SER A 40 43.90 -29.56 25.81
C SER A 40 43.89 -29.26 27.31
N TYR A 41 43.78 -30.30 28.13
CA TYR A 41 43.80 -30.23 29.58
C TYR A 41 44.98 -31.03 30.15
N ARG A 42 45.66 -30.44 31.14
CA ARG A 42 46.80 -31.08 31.80
C ARG A 42 46.37 -31.77 33.08
N ASP A 43 45.45 -31.16 33.81
CA ASP A 43 44.90 -31.68 35.05
C ASP A 43 43.46 -32.19 34.83
N PRO A 44 43.09 -33.39 35.33
CA PRO A 44 41.70 -33.85 35.38
C PRO A 44 40.68 -32.83 35.88
N ARG A 45 41.09 -31.89 36.74
CA ARG A 45 40.24 -30.86 37.34
C ARG A 45 39.94 -29.67 36.42
N GLU A 46 40.67 -29.53 35.31
CA GLU A 46 40.44 -28.47 34.32
C GLU A 46 39.36 -28.88 33.30
N LEU A 47 39.02 -30.18 33.23
CA LEU A 47 37.93 -30.66 32.38
C LEU A 47 36.57 -30.07 32.81
N PRO A 48 35.57 -30.09 31.93
CA PRO A 48 34.19 -29.81 32.28
C PRO A 48 33.77 -30.56 33.57
N PRO A 49 33.03 -29.92 34.50
CA PRO A 49 32.75 -30.46 35.84
C PRO A 49 32.18 -31.89 35.83
N ASP A 50 31.40 -32.22 34.80
CA ASP A 50 30.74 -33.51 34.63
C ASP A 50 31.74 -34.65 34.32
N LEU A 51 32.88 -34.31 33.72
CA LEU A 51 33.91 -35.27 33.30
C LEU A 51 35.01 -35.46 34.35
N VAL A 52 35.12 -34.54 35.32
CA VAL A 52 36.14 -34.59 36.39
C VAL A 52 36.09 -35.91 37.19
N PRO A 53 34.93 -36.41 37.64
CA PRO A 53 34.86 -37.67 38.39
C PRO A 53 35.39 -38.86 37.58
N TRP A 54 35.09 -38.89 36.28
CA TRP A 54 35.60 -39.90 35.36
C TRP A 54 37.11 -39.75 35.14
N ALA A 55 37.60 -38.55 34.86
CA ALA A 55 39.02 -38.30 34.60
C ALA A 55 39.92 -38.63 35.81
N LEU A 56 39.40 -38.49 37.03
CA LEU A 56 40.09 -38.87 38.28
C LEU A 56 40.23 -40.39 38.47
N THR A 57 39.48 -41.22 37.75
CA THR A 57 39.63 -42.69 37.80
C THR A 57 40.89 -43.20 37.10
N SER A 58 41.67 -42.30 36.48
CA SER A 58 42.84 -42.62 35.66
C SER A 58 42.49 -43.58 34.51
N PRO A 59 41.63 -43.14 33.57
CA PRO A 59 41.23 -43.95 32.42
C PRO A 59 42.44 -44.39 31.58
N GLU A 60 42.28 -45.50 30.87
CA GLU A 60 43.27 -46.02 29.93
C GLU A 60 43.43 -45.10 28.71
N ILE A 61 44.54 -45.26 27.99
CA ILE A 61 44.79 -44.51 26.75
C ILE A 61 43.74 -44.92 25.72
N GLY A 62 43.00 -43.95 25.21
CA GLY A 62 41.90 -44.21 24.30
C GLY A 62 41.05 -42.98 24.04
N ILE A 63 40.12 -43.12 23.12
CA ILE A 63 39.11 -42.11 22.81
C ILE A 63 37.83 -42.51 23.52
N TYR A 64 37.24 -41.56 24.25
CA TYR A 64 36.00 -41.74 24.98
C TYR A 64 34.96 -40.75 24.48
N GLU A 65 33.79 -41.26 24.14
CA GLU A 65 32.65 -40.47 23.68
C GLU A 65 31.72 -40.13 24.85
N PHE A 66 31.35 -38.86 24.95
CA PHE A 66 30.39 -38.34 25.92
C PHE A 66 29.20 -37.72 25.16
N THR A 67 28.21 -38.55 24.87
CA THR A 67 27.04 -38.16 24.05
C THR A 67 26.18 -37.07 24.70
N GLU A 68 26.06 -37.04 26.04
CA GLU A 68 25.26 -36.02 26.72
C GLU A 68 25.89 -34.62 26.66
N GLN A 69 27.22 -34.56 26.62
CA GLN A 69 27.97 -33.31 26.57
C GLN A 69 28.47 -32.98 25.15
N GLU A 70 28.14 -33.81 24.16
CA GLU A 70 28.61 -33.71 22.77
C GLU A 70 30.14 -33.52 22.68
N LEU A 71 30.86 -34.27 23.53
CA LEU A 71 32.32 -34.18 23.66
C LEU A 71 32.96 -35.53 23.36
N HIS A 72 34.08 -35.51 22.62
CA HIS A 72 34.99 -36.64 22.51
C HIS A 72 36.29 -36.32 23.24
N VAL A 73 36.69 -37.15 24.20
CA VAL A 73 37.92 -36.94 24.98
C VAL A 73 38.93 -38.02 24.67
N ALA A 74 40.07 -37.63 24.12
CA ALA A 74 41.23 -38.49 23.95
C ALA A 74 42.14 -38.43 25.18
N VAL A 75 42.41 -39.58 25.80
CA VAL A 75 43.37 -39.75 26.89
C VAL A 75 44.70 -40.15 26.31
N LEU A 76 45.74 -39.37 26.58
CA LEU A 76 47.09 -39.57 26.05
C LEU A 76 48.08 -39.94 27.15
N ASP A 77 49.05 -40.79 26.79
CA ASP A 77 50.30 -40.91 27.54
C ASP A 77 51.44 -40.38 26.67
N THR A 78 51.89 -39.19 27.02
CA THR A 78 52.93 -38.45 26.30
C THR A 78 54.30 -38.65 26.93
N GLY A 79 54.42 -39.25 28.12
CA GLY A 79 55.71 -39.46 28.82
C GLY A 79 56.51 -38.19 29.16
N VAL A 80 56.08 -37.02 28.69
CA VAL A 80 56.71 -35.71 28.86
C VAL A 80 56.04 -34.95 29.99
N ALA A 81 56.82 -34.57 31.00
CA ALA A 81 56.31 -33.80 32.13
C ALA A 81 55.78 -32.43 31.66
N GLY A 82 54.48 -32.19 31.86
CA GLY A 82 53.81 -30.93 31.50
C GLY A 82 53.03 -30.95 30.16
N ALA A 83 53.03 -32.07 29.44
CA ALA A 83 52.16 -32.27 28.29
C ALA A 83 50.70 -32.50 28.71
N ALA A 84 49.75 -32.18 27.82
CA ALA A 84 48.34 -32.41 28.08
C ALA A 84 48.03 -33.91 28.12
N ARG A 85 47.25 -34.32 29.12
CA ARG A 85 46.81 -35.71 29.30
C ARG A 85 45.46 -35.96 28.63
N PHE A 86 44.64 -34.92 28.49
CA PHE A 86 43.30 -35.01 27.90
C PHE A 86 43.17 -33.99 26.77
N LEU A 87 42.67 -34.42 25.61
CA LEU A 87 42.23 -33.54 24.53
C LEU A 87 40.73 -33.72 24.39
N ALA A 88 39.95 -32.68 24.68
CA ALA A 88 38.51 -32.69 24.47
C ALA A 88 38.17 -32.00 23.16
N PHE A 89 37.33 -32.65 22.35
CA PHE A 89 36.84 -32.17 21.08
C PHE A 89 35.35 -31.86 21.21
N ASP A 90 35.00 -30.59 21.00
CA ASP A 90 33.62 -30.09 21.08
C ASP A 90 32.92 -30.34 19.74
N VAL A 91 31.99 -31.30 19.74
CA VAL A 91 31.23 -31.72 18.55
C VAL A 91 29.99 -30.83 18.35
N ALA A 92 29.49 -30.18 19.40
CA ALA A 92 28.29 -29.34 19.37
C ALA A 92 28.40 -28.19 18.34
N GLY A 93 29.62 -27.69 18.10
CA GLY A 93 29.88 -26.64 17.12
C GLY A 93 29.98 -27.12 15.66
N ILE A 94 30.03 -28.43 15.41
CA ILE A 94 30.32 -29.04 14.10
C ILE A 94 29.14 -29.89 13.60
N GLU A 95 28.22 -30.31 14.46
CA GLU A 95 27.02 -31.01 14.00
C GLU A 95 26.24 -30.15 13.00
N ALA A 96 26.12 -30.64 11.76
CA ALA A 96 25.24 -30.04 10.78
C ALA A 96 23.81 -30.06 11.33
N PRO A 97 22.97 -29.05 11.03
CA PRO A 97 21.56 -29.05 11.43
C PRO A 97 20.97 -30.41 11.08
N SER A 98 20.45 -31.09 12.09
CA SER A 98 19.91 -32.44 11.91
C SER A 98 18.86 -32.41 10.80
N SER A 99 18.63 -33.52 10.10
CA SER A 99 17.58 -33.56 9.06
C SER A 99 16.19 -33.21 9.61
N GLU A 100 15.98 -33.39 10.92
CA GLU A 100 14.78 -32.98 11.64
C GLU A 100 14.68 -31.45 11.73
N ASP A 101 15.82 -30.77 11.89
CA ASP A 101 15.88 -29.31 11.90
C ASP A 101 15.52 -28.70 10.55
N ALA A 102 16.12 -29.22 9.49
CA ALA A 102 15.83 -28.77 8.13
C ALA A 102 14.34 -28.90 7.77
N MET A 103 13.67 -29.96 8.24
CA MET A 103 12.26 -30.19 7.98
C MET A 103 11.39 -29.12 8.65
N TRP A 104 11.63 -28.75 9.91
CA TRP A 104 10.82 -27.72 10.57
C TRP A 104 11.07 -26.32 10.00
N TYR A 105 12.32 -25.97 9.68
CA TYR A 105 12.64 -24.68 9.04
C TYR A 105 11.96 -24.56 7.67
N SER A 106 11.92 -25.66 6.88
CA SER A 106 11.21 -25.70 5.59
C SER A 106 9.69 -25.54 5.77
N GLY A 107 9.12 -26.12 6.83
CA GLY A 107 7.71 -25.96 7.17
C GLY A 107 7.36 -24.53 7.57
N LEU A 108 8.20 -23.90 8.39
CA LEU A 108 8.01 -22.51 8.84
C LEU A 108 8.10 -21.53 7.66
N THR A 109 9.09 -21.73 6.77
CA THR A 109 9.25 -20.90 5.57
C THR A 109 8.08 -21.07 4.59
N ALA A 110 7.61 -22.30 4.37
CA ALA A 110 6.42 -22.56 3.56
C ALA A 110 5.16 -21.89 4.15
N LEU A 111 4.98 -21.96 5.47
CA LEU A 111 3.87 -21.30 6.16
C LEU A 111 3.95 -19.77 6.03
N ALA A 112 5.14 -19.19 6.22
CA ALA A 112 5.36 -17.75 6.07
C ALA A 112 5.06 -17.28 4.65
N LEU A 113 5.49 -18.04 3.62
CA LEU A 113 5.16 -17.77 2.22
C LEU A 113 3.67 -17.86 1.96
N LEU A 114 3.00 -18.88 2.49
CA LEU A 114 1.55 -19.05 2.32
C LEU A 114 0.76 -17.89 2.94
N ILE A 115 1.16 -17.44 4.14
CA ILE A 115 0.58 -16.26 4.78
C ILE A 115 0.85 -15.00 3.95
N GLY A 116 2.08 -14.83 3.46
CA GLY A 116 2.46 -13.67 2.63
C GLY A 116 1.66 -13.61 1.32
N LEU A 117 1.52 -14.73 0.62
CA LEU A 117 0.70 -14.83 -0.59
C LEU A 117 -0.79 -14.61 -0.29
N GLY A 118 -1.29 -15.14 0.82
CA GLY A 118 -2.66 -14.92 1.27
C GLY A 118 -2.95 -13.44 1.55
N ALA A 119 -2.06 -12.76 2.29
CA ALA A 119 -2.16 -11.33 2.56
C ALA A 119 -2.12 -10.50 1.27
N MET A 120 -1.24 -10.86 0.32
CA MET A 120 -1.14 -10.19 -0.97
C MET A 120 -2.41 -10.38 -1.81
N ALA A 121 -2.96 -11.59 -1.86
CA ALA A 121 -4.21 -11.88 -2.57
C ALA A 121 -5.40 -11.10 -1.97
N ILE A 122 -5.51 -11.06 -0.64
CA ILE A 122 -6.54 -10.28 0.07
C ILE A 122 -6.37 -8.79 -0.22
N GLY A 123 -5.13 -8.27 -0.18
CA GLY A 123 -4.84 -6.87 -0.49
C GLY A 123 -5.27 -6.49 -1.91
N LEU A 124 -4.97 -7.34 -2.90
CA LEU A 124 -5.40 -7.14 -4.29
C LEU A 124 -6.92 -7.23 -4.45
N LEU A 125 -7.57 -8.12 -3.71
CA LEU A 125 -9.04 -8.26 -3.72
C LEU A 125 -9.70 -6.98 -3.18
N ILE A 126 -9.27 -6.50 -2.01
CA ILE A 126 -9.79 -5.27 -1.40
C ILE A 126 -9.57 -4.07 -2.34
N ALA A 127 -8.36 -3.94 -2.91
CA ALA A 127 -8.07 -2.87 -3.85
C ALA A 127 -9.03 -2.88 -5.05
N ARG A 128 -9.33 -4.05 -5.61
CA ARG A 128 -10.30 -4.17 -6.72
C ARG A 128 -11.72 -3.81 -6.29
N LEU A 129 -12.19 -4.34 -5.16
CA LEU A 129 -13.53 -4.05 -4.65
C LEU A 129 -13.74 -2.56 -4.29
N SER A 130 -12.69 -1.86 -3.85
CA SER A 130 -12.77 -0.45 -3.50
C SER A 130 -12.65 0.47 -4.72
N VAL A 131 -11.79 0.13 -5.69
CA VAL A 131 -11.52 1.01 -6.86
C VAL A 131 -12.56 0.85 -7.97
N GLU A 132 -13.03 -0.37 -8.24
CA GLU A 132 -13.98 -0.62 -9.34
C GLU A 132 -15.28 0.23 -9.23
N PRO A 133 -15.93 0.35 -8.06
CA PRO A 133 -17.13 1.18 -7.93
C PRO A 133 -16.86 2.67 -8.17
N MET A 134 -15.67 3.15 -7.79
CA MET A 134 -15.27 4.55 -8.00
C MET A 134 -15.04 4.85 -9.49
N VAL A 135 -14.36 3.95 -10.21
CA VAL A 135 -14.15 4.09 -11.65
C VAL A 135 -15.49 4.07 -12.39
N ARG A 136 -16.38 3.14 -12.02
CA ARG A 136 -17.72 3.06 -12.60
C ARG A 136 -18.55 4.33 -12.35
N LEU A 137 -18.46 4.90 -11.14
CA LEU A 137 -19.13 6.17 -10.84
C LEU A 137 -18.54 7.31 -11.67
N ALA A 138 -17.21 7.37 -11.81
CA ALA A 138 -16.55 8.39 -12.62
C ALA A 138 -16.97 8.31 -14.09
N ASP A 139 -17.05 7.11 -14.66
CA ASP A 139 -17.50 6.89 -16.04
C ASP A 139 -18.96 7.33 -16.25
N ILE A 140 -19.84 7.02 -15.30
CA ILE A 140 -21.24 7.47 -15.36
C ILE A 140 -21.31 9.00 -15.31
N VAL A 141 -20.57 9.62 -14.40
CA VAL A 141 -20.60 11.08 -14.22
C VAL A 141 -19.97 11.81 -15.40
N ALA A 142 -18.95 11.23 -16.04
CA ALA A 142 -18.35 11.76 -17.26
C ALA A 142 -19.31 11.76 -18.45
N ASP A 143 -20.28 10.84 -18.47
CA ASP A 143 -21.31 10.70 -19.51
C ASP A 143 -22.56 11.57 -19.23
N VAL A 144 -22.66 12.17 -18.03
CA VAL A 144 -23.85 12.95 -17.64
C VAL A 144 -23.69 14.38 -18.11
N ASP A 145 -24.54 14.78 -19.05
CA ASP A 145 -24.70 16.18 -19.45
C ASP A 145 -25.56 16.93 -18.41
N PRO A 146 -25.01 17.91 -17.68
CA PRO A 146 -25.72 18.67 -16.64
C PRO A 146 -26.94 19.46 -17.16
N GLU A 147 -27.06 19.72 -18.46
CA GLU A 147 -28.14 20.51 -19.03
C GLU A 147 -29.32 19.69 -19.55
N ARG A 148 -29.08 18.40 -19.78
CA ARG A 148 -30.06 17.41 -20.26
C ARG A 148 -30.30 16.28 -19.27
N VAL A 149 -29.93 16.46 -17.99
CA VAL A 149 -30.07 15.44 -16.95
C VAL A 149 -31.51 14.94 -16.86
N GLY A 150 -31.72 13.71 -17.32
CA GLY A 150 -32.99 13.01 -17.21
C GLY A 150 -33.14 12.31 -15.86
N GLU A 151 -34.33 11.77 -15.63
CA GLU A 151 -34.60 10.89 -14.49
C GLU A 151 -33.71 9.62 -14.55
N SER A 152 -33.41 9.15 -15.76
CA SER A 152 -32.48 8.04 -16.01
C SER A 152 -31.06 8.33 -15.52
N ASP A 153 -30.55 9.54 -15.70
CA ASP A 153 -29.18 9.89 -15.33
C ASP A 153 -29.04 10.07 -13.81
N ARG A 154 -30.07 10.63 -13.17
CA ARG A 154 -30.13 10.69 -11.70
C ARG A 154 -30.14 9.29 -11.10
N GLU A 155 -30.90 8.37 -11.68
CA GLU A 155 -30.93 6.97 -11.23
C GLU A 155 -29.58 6.27 -11.45
N ARG A 156 -28.86 6.59 -12.53
CA ARG A 156 -27.52 6.02 -12.78
C ARG A 156 -26.51 6.43 -11.69
N ILE A 157 -26.56 7.67 -11.20
CA ILE A 157 -25.68 8.23 -10.16
C ILE A 157 -26.15 7.90 -8.74
N ALA A 158 -27.38 7.42 -8.56
CA ALA A 158 -28.03 7.28 -7.27
C ALA A 158 -27.16 6.50 -6.26
N ALA A 159 -26.97 7.09 -5.08
CA ALA A 159 -26.02 6.59 -4.08
C ALA A 159 -26.29 5.14 -3.64
N HIS A 160 -27.55 4.72 -3.66
CA HIS A 160 -27.96 3.37 -3.26
C HIS A 160 -27.36 2.26 -4.16
N ARG A 161 -26.92 2.60 -5.39
CA ARG A 161 -26.27 1.67 -6.32
C ARG A 161 -24.80 1.38 -6.01
N PHE A 162 -24.17 2.18 -5.14
CA PHE A 162 -22.73 2.11 -4.84
C PHE A 162 -22.42 1.58 -3.43
N GLY A 163 -23.40 0.98 -2.76
CA GLY A 163 -23.24 0.41 -1.42
C GLY A 163 -23.12 1.48 -0.32
N ARG A 164 -22.85 1.06 0.92
CA ARG A 164 -22.75 1.96 2.10
C ARG A 164 -21.29 2.24 2.51
N ASN A 165 -20.38 2.24 1.54
CA ASN A 165 -18.94 2.46 1.72
C ASN A 165 -18.53 3.84 1.18
N GLU A 166 -17.22 4.06 1.02
CA GLU A 166 -16.63 5.31 0.52
C GLU A 166 -17.17 5.69 -0.87
N ALA A 167 -17.38 4.71 -1.76
CA ALA A 167 -17.95 4.95 -3.08
C ALA A 167 -19.40 5.44 -2.99
N GLY A 168 -20.22 4.87 -2.09
CA GLY A 168 -21.57 5.35 -1.81
C GLY A 168 -21.63 6.77 -1.24
N LEU A 169 -20.68 7.13 -0.37
CA LEU A 169 -20.57 8.49 0.15
C LEU A 169 -20.25 9.50 -0.96
N LEU A 170 -19.33 9.16 -1.86
CA LEU A 170 -18.98 9.98 -3.01
C LEU A 170 -20.17 10.11 -3.97
N ALA A 171 -20.84 9.01 -4.31
CA ALA A 171 -22.04 9.01 -5.15
C ALA A 171 -23.12 9.94 -4.60
N ASN A 172 -23.37 9.91 -3.29
CA ASN A 172 -24.34 10.79 -2.62
C ASN A 172 -23.95 12.28 -2.69
N ALA A 173 -22.65 12.59 -2.59
CA ALA A 173 -22.17 13.97 -2.75
C ALA A 173 -22.38 14.47 -4.18
N ILE A 174 -22.07 13.63 -5.18
CA ILE A 174 -22.25 13.94 -6.59
C ILE A 174 -23.74 14.09 -6.94
N GLU A 175 -24.58 13.16 -6.50
CA GLU A 175 -26.04 13.20 -6.68
C GLU A 175 -26.63 14.54 -6.19
N ARG A 176 -26.24 14.97 -4.99
CA ARG A 176 -26.65 16.27 -4.44
C ARG A 176 -26.14 17.44 -5.28
N MET A 177 -24.90 17.37 -5.77
CA MET A 177 -24.33 18.42 -6.62
C MET A 177 -25.08 18.52 -7.95
N VAL A 178 -25.30 17.41 -8.64
CA VAL A 178 -26.07 17.35 -9.91
C VAL A 178 -27.47 17.88 -9.70
N THR A 179 -28.14 17.49 -8.61
CA THR A 179 -29.48 18.00 -8.27
C THR A 179 -29.49 19.52 -8.10
N ARG A 180 -28.47 20.08 -7.42
CA ARG A 180 -28.34 21.53 -7.25
C ARG A 180 -28.07 22.27 -8.56
N ILE A 181 -27.25 21.70 -9.43
CA ILE A 181 -26.95 22.25 -10.76
C ILE A 181 -28.24 22.26 -11.61
N CYS A 182 -28.96 21.14 -11.67
CA CYS A 182 -30.23 21.05 -12.39
C CYS A 182 -31.23 22.11 -11.89
N ALA A 183 -31.38 22.24 -10.57
CA ALA A 183 -32.28 23.22 -9.96
C ALA A 183 -31.81 24.67 -10.18
N PHE A 184 -30.52 24.90 -10.42
CA PHE A 184 -30.00 26.20 -10.79
C PHE A 184 -30.33 26.53 -12.25
N ILE A 185 -30.03 25.62 -13.18
CA ILE A 185 -30.32 25.77 -14.61
C ILE A 185 -31.82 26.01 -14.85
N GLU A 186 -32.69 25.23 -14.19
CA GLU A 186 -34.14 25.40 -14.33
C GLU A 186 -34.62 26.78 -13.85
N ARG A 187 -34.03 27.29 -12.76
CA ARG A 187 -34.33 28.64 -12.26
C ARG A 187 -33.84 29.72 -13.22
N GLU A 188 -32.67 29.54 -13.82
CA GLU A 188 -32.11 30.48 -14.80
C GLU A 188 -32.97 30.55 -16.07
N ARG A 189 -33.42 29.40 -16.59
CA ARG A 189 -34.35 29.32 -17.73
C ARG A 189 -35.68 30.01 -17.42
N SER A 190 -36.27 29.70 -16.25
CA SER A 190 -37.52 30.32 -15.80
C SER A 190 -37.39 31.83 -15.61
N PHE A 191 -36.30 32.28 -14.99
CA PHE A 191 -36.00 33.70 -14.80
C PHE A 191 -35.84 34.43 -16.14
N THR A 192 -35.07 33.89 -17.07
CA THR A 192 -34.84 34.48 -18.39
C THR A 192 -36.15 34.59 -19.19
N ALA A 193 -36.99 33.55 -19.13
CA ALA A 193 -38.31 33.56 -19.76
C ALA A 193 -39.24 34.61 -19.12
N ALA A 194 -39.31 34.68 -17.79
CA ALA A 194 -40.13 35.64 -17.07
C ALA A 194 -39.66 37.08 -17.32
N ALA A 195 -38.36 37.35 -17.20
CA ALA A 195 -37.77 38.67 -17.46
C ALA A 195 -38.06 39.16 -18.89
N SER A 196 -38.00 38.27 -19.88
CA SER A 196 -38.35 38.60 -21.27
C SER A 196 -39.78 39.14 -21.40
N HIS A 197 -40.72 38.52 -20.71
CA HIS A 197 -42.14 38.90 -20.75
C HIS A 197 -42.40 40.18 -19.95
N GLU A 198 -41.90 40.24 -18.71
CA GLU A 198 -42.12 41.37 -17.81
C GLU A 198 -41.45 42.66 -18.29
N LEU A 199 -40.35 42.58 -19.04
CA LEU A 199 -39.70 43.78 -19.62
C LEU A 199 -40.37 44.24 -20.92
N ARG A 200 -40.95 43.33 -21.71
CA ARG A 200 -41.61 43.67 -22.99
C ARG A 200 -42.90 44.48 -22.79
N THR A 201 -43.66 44.16 -21.75
CA THR A 201 -44.94 44.82 -21.42
C THR A 201 -44.77 46.32 -21.18
N PRO A 202 -43.95 46.81 -20.23
CA PRO A 202 -43.78 48.25 -19.98
C PRO A 202 -43.18 48.99 -21.18
N LEU A 203 -42.25 48.39 -21.93
CA LEU A 203 -41.70 49.01 -23.15
C LEU A 203 -42.76 49.16 -24.26
N THR A 204 -43.74 48.24 -24.30
CA THR A 204 -44.87 48.33 -25.24
C THR A 204 -45.88 49.39 -24.79
N VAL A 205 -46.14 49.51 -23.48
CA VAL A 205 -46.98 50.59 -22.94
C VAL A 205 -46.35 51.96 -23.19
N ILE A 206 -45.05 52.13 -22.91
CA ILE A 206 -44.31 53.38 -23.18
C ILE A 206 -44.35 53.70 -24.69
N GLY A 207 -44.11 52.69 -25.54
CA GLY A 207 -44.20 52.85 -26.99
C GLY A 207 -45.58 53.34 -27.45
N GLY A 208 -46.66 52.71 -26.98
CA GLY A 208 -48.02 53.09 -27.32
C GLY A 208 -48.42 54.48 -26.81
N ALA A 209 -47.97 54.85 -25.60
CA ALA A 209 -48.20 56.20 -25.06
C ALA A 209 -47.49 57.28 -25.91
N LEU A 210 -46.24 57.02 -26.34
CA LEU A 210 -45.52 57.93 -27.25
C LEU A 210 -46.22 58.07 -28.60
N GLU A 211 -46.72 56.97 -29.18
CA GLU A 211 -47.48 56.99 -30.44
C GLU A 211 -48.81 57.76 -30.35
N LEU A 212 -49.43 57.81 -29.17
CA LEU A 212 -50.62 58.60 -28.93
C LEU A 212 -50.28 60.09 -28.81
N LEU A 213 -49.26 60.44 -28.02
CA LEU A 213 -48.82 61.82 -27.83
C LEU A 213 -48.36 62.46 -29.13
N GLU A 214 -47.67 61.73 -30.01
CA GLU A 214 -47.23 62.26 -31.30
C GLU A 214 -48.36 62.62 -32.27
N ARG A 215 -49.59 62.17 -32.02
CA ARG A 215 -50.78 62.55 -32.82
C ARG A 215 -51.38 63.89 -32.39
N GLU A 216 -50.98 64.43 -31.24
CA GLU A 216 -51.45 65.72 -30.74
C GLU A 216 -50.59 66.89 -31.28
N GLU A 217 -51.15 68.10 -31.28
CA GLU A 217 -50.43 69.31 -31.69
C GLU A 217 -49.54 69.78 -30.53
N GLN A 218 -48.22 69.69 -30.74
CA GLN A 218 -47.21 69.84 -29.69
C GLN A 218 -46.23 70.96 -30.05
N SER A 219 -45.75 71.72 -29.07
CA SER A 219 -44.65 72.67 -29.32
C SER A 219 -43.38 71.95 -29.79
N GLU A 220 -42.55 72.62 -30.58
CA GLU A 220 -41.29 72.06 -31.12
C GLU A 220 -40.37 71.50 -30.03
N ARG A 221 -40.30 72.17 -28.87
CA ARG A 221 -39.57 71.70 -27.69
C ARG A 221 -40.09 70.35 -27.16
N VAL A 222 -41.41 70.16 -27.10
CA VAL A 222 -42.01 68.91 -26.61
C VAL A 222 -41.78 67.77 -27.61
N ARG A 223 -41.86 68.07 -28.91
CA ARG A 223 -41.55 67.12 -29.98
C ARG A 223 -40.13 66.54 -29.84
N HIS A 224 -39.14 67.41 -29.63
CA HIS A 224 -37.74 66.99 -29.46
C HIS A 224 -37.52 66.12 -28.20
N VAL A 225 -38.31 66.35 -27.13
CA VAL A 225 -38.27 65.50 -25.93
C VAL A 225 -38.91 64.13 -26.20
N LEU A 226 -40.05 64.07 -26.88
CA LEU A 226 -40.72 62.82 -27.26
C LEU A 226 -39.82 61.94 -28.16
N GLU A 227 -39.15 62.54 -29.14
CA GLU A 227 -38.19 61.83 -30.01
C GLU A 227 -37.03 61.21 -29.22
N ARG A 228 -36.49 61.94 -28.24
CA ARG A 228 -35.44 61.40 -27.34
C ARG A 228 -35.93 60.22 -26.52
N ILE A 229 -37.15 60.29 -25.97
CA ILE A 229 -37.72 59.18 -25.19
C ILE A 229 -38.00 57.97 -26.08
N ARG A 230 -38.50 58.19 -27.31
CA ARG A 230 -38.68 57.11 -28.30
C ARG A 230 -37.37 56.43 -28.66
N SER A 231 -36.31 57.20 -28.90
CA SER A 231 -34.98 56.65 -29.18
C SER A 231 -34.53 55.77 -28.02
N ALA A 232 -34.58 56.30 -26.79
CA ALA A 232 -34.20 55.54 -25.59
C ALA A 232 -35.05 54.26 -25.40
N ASN A 233 -36.37 54.31 -25.62
CA ASN A 233 -37.24 53.13 -25.53
C ASN A 233 -36.87 52.06 -26.57
N THR A 234 -36.48 52.49 -27.79
CA THR A 234 -36.04 51.61 -28.87
C THR A 234 -34.68 50.97 -28.56
N ASP A 235 -33.74 51.77 -28.06
CA ASP A 235 -32.40 51.32 -27.65
C ASP A 235 -32.48 50.30 -26.51
N MET A 236 -33.35 50.56 -25.52
CA MET A 236 -33.62 49.61 -24.44
C MET A 236 -34.22 48.30 -24.96
N ARG A 237 -35.18 48.37 -25.89
CA ARG A 237 -35.78 47.19 -26.52
C ARG A 237 -34.73 46.34 -27.25
N SER A 238 -33.82 47.00 -27.99
CA SER A 238 -32.73 46.33 -28.71
C SER A 238 -31.73 45.69 -27.75
N THR A 239 -31.28 46.44 -26.74
CA THR A 239 -30.29 45.98 -25.75
C THR A 239 -30.81 44.78 -24.94
N ILE A 240 -32.05 44.87 -24.44
CA ILE A 240 -32.70 43.77 -23.72
C ILE A 240 -32.88 42.56 -24.65
N GLY A 241 -33.29 42.78 -25.91
CA GLY A 241 -33.38 41.72 -26.90
C GLY A 241 -32.05 41.00 -27.12
N MET A 242 -30.94 41.74 -27.16
CA MET A 242 -29.59 41.19 -27.32
C MET A 242 -29.15 40.37 -26.10
N PHE A 243 -29.36 40.87 -24.88
CA PHE A 243 -29.02 40.11 -23.67
C PHE A 243 -29.84 38.82 -23.52
N LEU A 244 -31.13 38.86 -23.84
CA LEU A 244 -31.99 37.68 -23.80
C LEU A 244 -31.67 36.68 -24.92
N ALA A 245 -31.24 37.17 -26.08
CA ALA A 245 -30.77 36.32 -27.17
C ALA A 245 -29.47 35.59 -26.77
N LEU A 246 -28.52 36.29 -26.13
CA LEU A 246 -27.29 35.67 -25.62
C LEU A 246 -27.58 34.62 -24.55
N ALA A 247 -28.48 34.91 -23.59
CA ALA A 247 -28.88 33.97 -22.56
C ALA A 247 -29.57 32.71 -23.12
N ARG A 248 -30.31 32.85 -24.24
CA ARG A 248 -30.92 31.71 -24.97
C ARG A 248 -29.96 31.00 -25.91
N GLU A 249 -28.98 31.67 -26.48
CA GLU A 249 -27.99 31.05 -27.37
C GLU A 249 -27.00 30.21 -26.57
N SER A 250 -26.66 30.60 -25.33
CA SER A 250 -26.03 29.68 -24.38
C SER A 250 -26.87 28.42 -24.22
N ASP A 251 -28.18 28.54 -23.94
CA ASP A 251 -29.07 27.37 -23.85
C ASP A 251 -29.16 26.55 -25.15
N GLY A 252 -29.08 27.20 -26.32
CA GLY A 252 -29.28 26.57 -27.64
C GLY A 252 -28.03 25.97 -28.29
N ARG A 253 -26.84 26.56 -28.10
CA ARG A 253 -25.57 25.99 -28.60
C ARG A 253 -25.15 24.75 -27.81
N LEU A 254 -25.58 24.64 -26.57
CA LEU A 254 -25.39 23.47 -25.73
C LEU A 254 -26.41 22.36 -26.08
N ALA A 255 -27.52 22.71 -26.72
CA ALA A 255 -28.52 21.76 -27.22
C ALA A 255 -28.29 21.28 -28.68
N ASN A 256 -27.26 21.73 -29.40
CA ASN A 256 -27.05 21.39 -30.82
C ASN A 256 -25.64 20.86 -31.13
N SER A 257 -24.86 20.51 -30.11
CA SER A 257 -23.65 19.70 -30.22
C SER A 257 -24.01 18.21 -30.00
N ASP A 258 -24.75 17.64 -30.96
CA ASP A 258 -24.87 16.19 -31.17
C ASP A 258 -23.90 15.76 -32.28
#